data_AF-A0A0S8E3V6-F1
#
_entry.id   AF-A0A0S8E3V6-F1
#
_cell.length_a   1.000
_cell.length_b   1.000
_cell.length_c   1.000
_cell.angle_alpha   90.00
_cell.angle_beta   90.00
_cell.angle_gamma   90.00
#
_symmetry.space_group_name_H-M   'P 1'
#
loop_
_entity.id
_entity.type
_entity.pdbx_description
1 polymer ?
#
loop_
_entity_poly.entity_id
_entity_poly.type
_entity_poly.pdbx_seq_one_letter_code
_entity_poly.pdbx_strand_id
1 'polypeptide(L)'
;MDADSTYAFSLVSAASGVAFEVRTDTGTSAVGTTEAGVAAPHWVRLERDIAGNFTASHSTNGSSWVPVSGAVPLNVPMASDVFVGLAVTSHNAATATEAKFSNVSITGNAGTQWVNQDVGILGNNAEPLYVSISNVNGTPAVVANDNPDAATTTEWAEWVIDLQRFADQGVNLSDVDKIAIGLGATGDAAAPGGLGTVFVDDVTLTKLGGQ
;
A
#
# COMPACT_ATOMS: atom_id res chain seq x y z
N MET A 1 7.38 -2.61 4.59
CA MET A 1 7.50 -4.07 4.80
C MET A 1 7.82 -4.70 3.47
N ASP A 2 8.77 -5.61 3.43
CA ASP A 2 9.10 -6.36 2.21
C ASP A 2 8.09 -7.47 1.99
N ALA A 3 7.62 -7.67 0.75
CA ALA A 3 6.59 -8.65 0.39
C ALA A 3 6.97 -10.10 0.76
N ASP A 4 8.27 -10.34 0.94
CA ASP A 4 8.83 -11.65 1.26
C ASP A 4 9.12 -11.89 2.74
N SER A 5 8.78 -10.93 3.61
CA SER A 5 9.02 -11.04 5.05
C SER A 5 8.31 -12.24 5.67
N THR A 6 8.97 -12.89 6.63
CA THR A 6 8.31 -13.82 7.56
C THR A 6 7.23 -13.09 8.35
N TYR A 7 6.10 -13.74 8.60
CA TYR A 7 5.01 -13.16 9.40
C TYR A 7 4.22 -14.24 10.12
N ALA A 8 3.46 -13.82 11.12
CA ALA A 8 2.41 -14.62 11.75
C ALA A 8 1.16 -13.74 11.91
N PHE A 9 0.01 -14.32 11.63
CA PHE A 9 -1.25 -13.58 11.58
C PHE A 9 -2.40 -14.42 12.14
N SER A 10 -3.15 -13.84 13.08
CA SER A 10 -4.40 -14.39 13.57
C SER A 10 -5.53 -13.49 13.09
N LEU A 11 -6.51 -14.07 12.41
CA LEU A 11 -7.59 -13.31 11.79
C LEU A 11 -8.95 -13.91 12.10
N VAL A 12 -9.98 -13.07 12.00
CA VAL A 12 -11.38 -13.46 11.86
C VAL A 12 -11.87 -12.90 10.53
N SER A 13 -12.54 -13.73 9.74
CA SER A 13 -13.13 -13.36 8.47
C SER A 13 -14.65 -13.36 8.57
N ALA A 14 -15.32 -12.60 7.69
CA ALA A 14 -16.78 -12.52 7.68
C ALA A 14 -17.46 -13.85 7.33
N ALA A 15 -16.80 -14.71 6.55
CA ALA A 15 -17.42 -15.93 5.99
C ALA A 15 -16.65 -17.22 6.26
N SER A 16 -15.33 -17.17 6.48
CA SER A 16 -14.47 -18.36 6.53
C SER A 16 -14.12 -18.81 7.95
N GLY A 17 -14.46 -18.02 8.98
CA GLY A 17 -14.08 -18.34 10.35
C GLY A 17 -12.86 -17.58 10.85
N VAL A 18 -12.22 -18.16 11.86
CA VAL A 18 -10.91 -17.71 12.37
C VAL A 18 -9.79 -18.52 11.76
N ALA A 19 -8.63 -17.90 11.54
CA ALA A 19 -7.49 -18.59 10.97
C ALA A 19 -6.18 -18.17 11.63
N PHE A 20 -5.21 -19.08 11.53
CA PHE A 20 -3.81 -18.85 11.80
C PHE A 20 -3.04 -19.01 10.51
N GLU A 21 -2.35 -17.95 10.08
CA GLU A 21 -1.51 -17.96 8.89
C GLU A 21 -0.10 -17.53 9.24
N VAL A 22 0.90 -18.20 8.68
CA VAL A 22 2.30 -17.87 8.87
C VAL A 22 3.09 -18.02 7.59
N ARG A 23 4.14 -17.22 7.47
CA ARG A 23 5.26 -17.49 6.56
C ARG A 23 6.49 -17.75 7.42
N THR A 24 6.98 -18.99 7.46
CA THR A 24 8.06 -19.41 8.35
C THR A 24 9.43 -18.94 7.88
N ASP A 25 9.62 -18.77 6.57
CA ASP A 25 10.89 -18.35 5.98
C ASP A 25 10.69 -17.28 4.90
N THR A 26 11.71 -16.44 4.69
CA THR A 26 11.65 -15.38 3.70
C THR A 26 11.42 -15.94 2.30
N GLY A 27 10.48 -15.35 1.55
CA GLY A 27 10.19 -15.72 0.16
C GLY A 27 9.46 -17.04 -0.03
N THR A 28 9.14 -17.78 1.04
CA THR A 28 8.31 -19.00 0.92
C THR A 28 6.83 -18.67 0.86
N SER A 29 6.03 -19.62 0.35
CA SER A 29 4.58 -19.54 0.48
C SER A 29 4.16 -19.55 1.94
N ALA A 30 3.07 -18.83 2.24
CA ALA A 30 2.43 -18.91 3.55
C ALA A 30 1.68 -20.24 3.70
N VAL A 31 1.59 -20.70 4.94
CA VAL A 31 0.78 -21.85 5.35
C VAL A 31 -0.21 -21.39 6.40
N GLY A 32 -1.38 -22.04 6.48
CA GLY A 32 -2.38 -21.66 7.46
C GLY A 32 -3.37 -22.77 7.79
N THR A 33 -4.08 -22.55 8.90
CA THR A 33 -5.17 -23.41 9.37
C THR A 33 -6.38 -22.55 9.68
N THR A 34 -7.54 -22.99 9.20
CA THR A 34 -8.81 -22.29 9.36
C THR A 34 -9.79 -23.12 10.17
N GLU A 35 -10.37 -22.50 11.19
CA GLU A 35 -11.54 -23.00 11.91
C GLU A 35 -12.79 -22.29 11.40
N ALA A 36 -13.61 -23.03 10.66
CA ALA A 36 -14.90 -22.55 10.17
C ALA A 36 -15.94 -22.43 11.29
N GLY A 37 -17.00 -21.66 11.04
CA GLY A 37 -18.16 -21.55 11.94
C GLY A 37 -18.03 -20.49 13.04
N VAL A 38 -16.89 -19.80 13.13
CA VAL A 38 -16.73 -18.61 14.00
C VAL A 38 -17.06 -17.35 13.19
N ALA A 39 -17.88 -16.46 13.73
CA ALA A 39 -18.27 -15.22 13.05
C ALA A 39 -17.86 -13.99 13.87
N ALA A 40 -17.55 -12.88 13.19
CA ALA A 40 -17.37 -11.60 13.84
C ALA A 40 -18.71 -11.07 14.41
N PRO A 41 -18.72 -10.28 15.50
CA PRO A 41 -17.56 -9.82 16.27
C PRO A 41 -16.98 -10.95 17.15
N HIS A 42 -15.65 -11.08 17.12
CA HIS A 42 -14.95 -12.13 17.86
C HIS A 42 -13.56 -11.65 18.25
N TRP A 43 -13.04 -12.14 19.37
CA TRP A 43 -11.68 -11.79 19.80
C TRP A 43 -10.67 -12.71 19.15
N VAL A 44 -9.57 -12.15 18.66
CA VAL A 44 -8.41 -12.87 18.16
C VAL A 44 -7.17 -12.48 18.96
N ARG A 45 -6.24 -13.41 19.11
CA ARG A 45 -4.99 -13.21 19.83
C ARG A 45 -3.88 -13.99 19.16
N LEU A 46 -2.73 -13.33 19.03
CA LEU A 46 -1.50 -13.93 18.56
C LEU A 46 -0.43 -13.75 19.64
N GLU A 47 0.15 -14.86 20.10
CA GLU A 47 1.17 -14.88 21.15
C GLU A 47 2.47 -15.42 20.59
N ARG A 48 3.57 -14.69 20.75
CA ARG A 48 4.94 -15.15 20.47
C ARG A 48 5.61 -15.52 21.79
N ASP A 49 6.05 -16.77 21.93
CA ASP A 49 6.79 -17.21 23.12
C ASP A 49 8.29 -16.88 23.02
N ILE A 50 9.05 -17.17 24.09
CA ILE A 50 10.48 -16.90 24.17
C ILE A 50 11.32 -17.76 23.20
N ALA A 51 10.78 -18.89 22.74
CA ALA A 51 11.41 -19.75 21.74
C ALA A 51 11.10 -19.28 20.31
N GLY A 52 10.22 -18.29 20.14
CA GLY A 52 9.80 -17.76 18.85
C GLY A 52 8.60 -18.50 18.24
N ASN A 53 7.89 -19.33 19.01
CA ASN A 53 6.66 -19.98 18.54
C ASN A 53 5.49 -19.02 18.63
N PHE A 54 4.70 -18.99 17.56
CA PHE A 54 3.46 -18.25 17.47
C PHE A 54 2.28 -19.18 17.72
N THR A 55 1.40 -18.76 18.62
CA THR A 55 0.11 -19.41 18.89
C THR A 55 -1.01 -18.44 18.57
N ALA A 56 -1.94 -18.85 17.71
CA ALA A 56 -3.18 -18.13 17.48
C ALA A 56 -4.31 -18.70 18.34
N SER A 57 -5.07 -17.82 18.98
CA SER A 57 -6.20 -18.15 19.82
C SER A 57 -7.35 -17.18 19.58
N HIS A 58 -8.55 -17.59 19.94
CA HIS A 58 -9.75 -16.79 19.80
C HIS A 58 -10.65 -16.91 21.02
N SER A 59 -11.57 -15.97 21.19
CA SER A 59 -12.45 -15.91 22.36
C SER A 59 -13.77 -15.21 22.06
N THR A 60 -14.84 -15.67 22.71
CA THR A 60 -16.15 -14.99 22.69
C THR A 60 -16.24 -13.84 23.71
N ASN A 61 -15.33 -13.79 24.70
CA ASN A 61 -15.43 -12.87 25.84
C ASN A 61 -14.14 -12.10 26.15
N GLY A 62 -13.05 -12.32 25.40
CA GLY A 62 -11.76 -11.65 25.56
C GLY A 62 -10.96 -12.06 26.80
N SER A 63 -11.42 -13.06 27.56
CA SER A 63 -10.77 -13.51 28.81
C SER A 63 -10.49 -15.02 28.85
N SER A 64 -11.41 -15.83 28.31
CA SER A 64 -11.25 -17.27 28.15
C SER A 64 -10.85 -17.57 26.71
N TRP A 65 -9.61 -17.98 26.51
CA TRP A 65 -9.02 -18.15 25.18
C TRP A 65 -8.87 -19.63 24.85
N VAL A 66 -9.25 -19.98 23.63
CA VAL A 66 -9.01 -21.32 23.06
C VAL A 66 -8.14 -21.19 21.81
N PRO A 67 -7.21 -22.13 21.56
CA PRO A 67 -6.46 -22.14 20.31
C PRO A 67 -7.39 -22.31 19.12
N VAL A 68 -7.00 -21.76 17.96
CA VAL A 68 -7.67 -22.07 16.69
C VAL A 68 -7.62 -23.57 16.45
N SER A 69 -8.76 -24.20 16.22
CA SER A 69 -8.89 -25.64 16.06
C SER A 69 -8.03 -26.16 14.91
N GLY A 70 -7.22 -27.17 15.20
CA GLY A 70 -6.26 -27.76 14.25
C GLY A 70 -4.95 -26.97 14.08
N ALA A 71 -4.88 -25.72 14.56
CA ALA A 71 -3.63 -24.98 14.56
C ALA A 71 -2.68 -25.54 15.63
N VAL A 72 -1.39 -25.58 15.31
CA VAL A 72 -0.32 -25.89 16.25
C VAL A 72 0.60 -24.68 16.39
N PRO A 73 1.29 -24.50 17.54
CA PRO A 73 2.31 -23.47 17.66
C PRO A 73 3.38 -23.65 16.59
N LEU A 74 3.72 -22.58 15.87
CA LEU A 74 4.72 -22.61 14.80
C LEU A 74 5.86 -21.65 15.09
N ASN A 75 7.09 -22.17 15.02
CA ASN A 75 8.27 -21.34 15.12
C ASN A 75 8.41 -20.49 13.86
N VAL A 76 8.49 -19.18 14.04
CA VAL A 76 8.79 -18.25 12.94
C VAL A 76 10.01 -17.43 13.37
N PRO A 77 11.20 -17.73 12.83
CA PRO A 77 12.40 -16.97 13.11
C PRO A 77 12.19 -15.51 12.70
N MET A 78 12.31 -14.59 13.67
CA MET A 78 12.25 -13.15 13.45
C MET A 78 13.29 -12.46 14.31
N ALA A 79 13.69 -11.25 13.91
CA ALA A 79 14.52 -10.38 14.73
C ALA A 79 13.87 -10.07 16.10
N SER A 80 14.67 -9.47 16.99
CA SER A 80 14.18 -8.98 18.28
C SER A 80 13.15 -7.87 18.12
N ASP A 81 13.41 -6.96 17.19
CA ASP A 81 12.50 -5.88 16.81
C ASP A 81 11.66 -6.33 15.62
N VAL A 82 10.33 -6.23 15.77
CA VAL A 82 9.36 -6.64 14.78
C VAL A 82 8.26 -5.59 14.66
N PHE A 83 7.63 -5.52 13.49
CA PHE A 83 6.40 -4.75 13.34
C PHE A 83 5.22 -5.57 13.84
N VAL A 84 4.36 -4.94 14.65
CA VAL A 84 3.11 -5.52 15.16
C VAL A 84 2.01 -4.53 14.86
N GLY A 85 0.87 -5.02 14.39
CA GLY A 85 -0.24 -4.15 14.01
C GLY A 85 -1.51 -4.92 13.69
N LEU A 86 -2.46 -4.18 13.15
CA LEU A 86 -3.74 -4.68 12.69
C LEU A 86 -3.77 -4.56 11.17
N ALA A 87 -4.29 -5.58 10.50
CA ALA A 87 -4.43 -5.60 9.06
C ALA A 87 -5.89 -5.92 8.70
N VAL A 88 -6.36 -5.31 7.61
CA VAL A 88 -7.66 -5.59 7.01
C VAL A 88 -7.42 -5.87 5.54
N THR A 89 -8.02 -6.95 5.04
CA THR A 89 -7.98 -7.29 3.63
C THR A 89 -9.34 -7.81 3.19
N SER A 90 -9.77 -7.43 2.00
CA SER A 90 -10.95 -7.98 1.33
C SER A 90 -10.66 -9.33 0.70
N HIS A 91 -9.37 -9.70 0.64
CA HIS A 91 -8.86 -10.78 -0.20
C HIS A 91 -9.16 -10.57 -1.71
N ASN A 92 -9.54 -9.35 -2.11
CA ASN A 92 -9.88 -8.99 -3.47
C ASN A 92 -9.40 -7.56 -3.79
N ALA A 93 -8.42 -7.45 -4.70
CA ALA A 93 -7.84 -6.17 -5.10
C ALA A 93 -8.86 -5.17 -5.66
N ALA A 94 -10.00 -5.63 -6.18
CA ALA A 94 -11.04 -4.79 -6.75
C ALA A 94 -12.12 -4.36 -5.73
N THR A 95 -12.01 -4.75 -4.47
CA THR A 95 -13.08 -4.51 -3.47
C THR A 95 -12.49 -3.90 -2.21
N ALA A 96 -12.98 -2.70 -1.86
CA ALA A 96 -12.70 -2.09 -0.57
C ALA A 96 -13.32 -2.92 0.56
N THR A 97 -12.67 -2.93 1.72
CA THR A 97 -13.17 -3.60 2.91
C THR A 97 -13.05 -2.67 4.11
N GLU A 98 -14.00 -2.78 5.02
CA GLU A 98 -14.00 -2.08 6.30
C GLU A 98 -14.11 -3.12 7.40
N ALA A 99 -13.21 -3.03 8.39
CA ALA A 99 -13.32 -3.76 9.64
C ALA A 99 -13.16 -2.79 10.81
N LYS A 100 -13.90 -3.04 11.89
CA LYS A 100 -13.83 -2.24 13.11
C LYS A 100 -13.14 -3.05 14.20
N PHE A 101 -12.08 -2.50 14.75
CA PHE A 101 -11.38 -3.08 15.89
C PHE A 101 -11.76 -2.33 17.16
N SER A 102 -11.96 -3.08 18.25
CA SER A 102 -12.18 -2.53 19.59
C SER A 102 -11.34 -3.31 20.59
N ASN A 103 -11.02 -2.67 21.72
CA ASN A 103 -10.31 -3.31 22.84
C ASN A 103 -8.95 -3.92 22.44
N VAL A 104 -8.19 -3.18 21.64
CA VAL A 104 -6.87 -3.60 21.17
C VAL A 104 -5.84 -3.45 22.30
N SER A 105 -5.05 -4.49 22.52
CA SER A 105 -3.92 -4.46 23.45
C SER A 105 -2.72 -5.17 22.85
N ILE A 106 -1.53 -4.64 23.13
CA ILE A 106 -0.25 -5.23 22.76
C ILE A 106 0.57 -5.32 24.04
N THR A 107 1.19 -6.48 24.29
CA THR A 107 2.08 -6.70 25.43
C THR A 107 3.54 -6.64 24.99
N GLY A 108 4.45 -6.47 25.95
CA GLY A 108 5.89 -6.29 25.68
C GLY A 108 6.27 -4.82 25.47
N ASN A 109 7.50 -4.60 24.99
CA ASN A 109 8.03 -3.26 24.74
C ASN A 109 7.62 -2.76 23.34
N ALA A 110 6.33 -2.47 23.17
CA ALA A 110 5.82 -1.89 21.93
C ALA A 110 6.09 -0.38 21.89
N GLY A 111 6.56 0.12 20.74
CA GLY A 111 6.74 1.56 20.53
C GLY A 111 5.42 2.32 20.67
N THR A 112 5.48 3.58 21.10
CA THR A 112 4.29 4.39 21.44
C THR A 112 3.50 4.91 20.24
N GLN A 113 3.90 4.58 19.01
CA GLN A 113 3.35 5.19 17.80
C GLN A 113 2.56 4.16 16.99
N TRP A 114 1.24 4.29 17.00
CA TRP A 114 0.40 3.70 15.97
C TRP A 114 0.62 4.48 14.68
N VAL A 115 1.10 3.80 13.65
CA VAL A 115 1.15 4.31 12.28
C VAL A 115 0.19 3.48 11.44
N ASN A 116 -0.61 4.14 10.60
CA ASN A 116 -1.33 3.45 9.54
C ASN A 116 -0.50 3.51 8.27
N GLN A 117 -0.36 2.39 7.58
CA GLN A 117 0.28 2.30 6.28
C GLN A 117 -0.53 1.30 5.46
N ASP A 118 -0.76 1.62 4.19
CA ASP A 118 -1.29 0.64 3.25
C ASP A 118 -0.20 -0.40 2.98
N VAL A 119 -0.45 -1.65 3.37
CA VAL A 119 0.50 -2.75 3.19
C VAL A 119 0.11 -3.53 1.94
N GLY A 120 0.98 -3.54 0.94
CA GLY A 120 0.78 -4.33 -0.28
C GLY A 120 -0.25 -3.76 -1.26
N ILE A 121 -0.55 -2.45 -1.21
CA ILE A 121 -1.30 -1.81 -2.29
C ILE A 121 -0.39 -1.82 -3.54
N LEU A 122 -0.76 -2.62 -4.53
CA LEU A 122 -0.04 -2.76 -5.80
C LEU A 122 -0.46 -1.72 -6.84
N GLY A 123 -1.23 -0.71 -6.42
CA GLY A 123 -1.80 0.30 -7.31
C GLY A 123 -1.71 1.69 -6.69
N ASN A 124 -1.59 2.69 -7.55
CA ASN A 124 -1.59 4.08 -7.15
C ASN A 124 -3.02 4.56 -6.85
N ASN A 125 -3.16 5.56 -5.99
CA ASN A 125 -4.39 6.35 -5.99
C ASN A 125 -4.55 7.05 -7.35
N ALA A 126 -5.81 7.18 -7.80
CA ALA A 126 -6.11 7.94 -9.01
C ALA A 126 -5.83 9.44 -8.74
N GLU A 127 -4.89 9.99 -9.51
CA GLU A 127 -4.49 11.39 -9.44
C GLU A 127 -4.25 11.91 -10.86
N PRO A 128 -4.62 13.16 -11.19
CA PRO A 128 -4.27 13.77 -12.47
C PRO A 128 -2.74 13.82 -12.65
N LEU A 129 -2.23 13.14 -13.66
CA LEU A 129 -0.82 13.26 -14.09
C LEU A 129 -0.65 14.53 -14.91
N TYR A 130 0.40 15.32 -14.66
CA TYR A 130 0.71 16.52 -15.42
C TYR A 130 2.21 16.70 -15.65
N VAL A 131 2.53 17.46 -16.70
CA VAL A 131 3.86 18.04 -16.92
C VAL A 131 3.72 19.55 -16.80
N SER A 132 4.68 20.17 -16.14
CA SER A 132 4.83 21.62 -16.13
C SER A 132 6.21 22.02 -16.60
N ILE A 133 6.27 23.11 -17.36
CA ILE A 133 7.53 23.70 -17.80
C ILE A 133 7.53 25.20 -17.51
N SER A 134 8.72 25.76 -17.25
CA SER A 134 8.86 27.20 -17.00
C SER A 134 10.21 27.73 -17.50
N ASN A 135 10.22 29.01 -17.86
CA ASN A 135 11.43 29.82 -17.97
C ASN A 135 11.92 30.25 -16.56
N VAL A 136 13.06 30.92 -16.48
CA VAL A 136 13.65 31.44 -15.25
C VAL A 136 12.70 32.43 -14.57
N ASN A 137 12.39 32.18 -13.29
CA ASN A 137 11.43 32.96 -12.49
C ASN A 137 10.04 33.15 -13.14
N GLY A 138 9.70 32.37 -14.18
CA GLY A 138 8.43 32.45 -14.89
C GLY A 138 7.34 31.63 -14.21
N THR A 139 6.08 31.99 -14.46
CA THR A 139 4.94 31.16 -14.08
C THR A 139 4.99 29.85 -14.86
N PRO A 140 4.92 28.68 -14.20
CA PRO A 140 4.89 27.40 -14.90
C PRO A 140 3.63 27.26 -15.77
N ALA A 141 3.80 26.86 -17.02
CA ALA A 141 2.70 26.36 -17.84
C ALA A 141 2.50 24.88 -17.54
N VAL A 142 1.25 24.45 -17.43
CA VAL A 142 0.88 23.10 -17.02
C VAL A 142 0.04 22.42 -18.09
N VAL A 143 0.35 21.17 -18.38
CA VAL A 143 -0.43 20.31 -19.27
C VAL A 143 -0.73 19.02 -18.52
N ALA A 144 -2.02 18.76 -18.30
CA ALA A 144 -2.51 17.50 -17.74
C ALA A 144 -2.57 16.42 -18.83
N ASN A 145 -2.36 15.17 -18.42
CA ASN A 145 -2.61 14.01 -19.26
C ASN A 145 -4.11 13.84 -19.45
N ASP A 146 -4.55 13.64 -20.69
CA ASP A 146 -5.96 13.52 -21.02
C ASP A 146 -6.53 12.14 -20.63
N ASN A 147 -5.67 11.14 -20.35
CA ASN A 147 -6.07 9.86 -19.78
C ASN A 147 -6.24 9.97 -18.25
N PRO A 148 -7.46 9.87 -17.71
CA PRO A 148 -7.70 9.94 -16.26
C PRO A 148 -7.09 8.77 -15.48
N ASP A 149 -6.79 7.66 -16.15
CA ASP A 149 -6.21 6.45 -15.55
C ASP A 149 -4.67 6.43 -15.66
N ALA A 150 -4.04 7.52 -16.13
CA ALA A 150 -2.60 7.58 -16.34
C ALA A 150 -1.77 7.30 -15.06
N ALA A 151 -2.31 7.62 -13.89
CA ALA A 151 -1.64 7.32 -12.62
C ALA A 151 -1.81 5.86 -12.18
N THR A 152 -2.83 5.15 -12.66
CA THR A 152 -3.22 3.82 -12.16
C THR A 152 -2.95 2.70 -13.15
N THR A 153 -2.58 3.03 -14.39
CA THR A 153 -2.19 2.05 -15.41
C THR A 153 -0.97 1.23 -14.98
N THR A 154 -0.97 -0.05 -15.35
CA THR A 154 0.16 -0.98 -15.16
C THR A 154 0.93 -1.24 -16.45
N GLU A 155 0.46 -0.69 -17.57
CA GLU A 155 1.12 -0.76 -18.87
C GLU A 155 1.94 0.49 -19.12
N TRP A 156 3.12 0.31 -19.74
CA TRP A 156 3.92 1.43 -20.25
C TRP A 156 3.16 2.15 -21.36
N ALA A 157 2.95 3.45 -21.19
CA ALA A 157 2.27 4.29 -22.15
C ALA A 157 3.15 5.49 -22.52
N GLU A 158 3.39 5.66 -23.82
CA GLU A 158 4.01 6.88 -24.33
C GLU A 158 3.03 8.05 -24.19
N TRP A 159 3.52 9.18 -23.67
CA TRP A 159 2.75 10.41 -23.60
C TRP A 159 3.41 11.51 -24.42
N VAL A 160 2.88 11.75 -25.62
CA VAL A 160 3.33 12.80 -26.52
C VAL A 160 2.57 14.09 -26.20
N ILE A 161 3.32 15.16 -25.90
CA ILE A 161 2.76 16.48 -25.58
C ILE A 161 3.15 17.44 -26.70
N ASP A 162 2.16 18.06 -27.35
CA ASP A 162 2.41 19.19 -28.25
C ASP A 162 2.93 20.38 -27.44
N LEU A 163 4.17 20.79 -27.71
CA LEU A 163 4.82 21.89 -27.00
C LEU A 163 4.09 23.22 -27.20
N GLN A 164 3.29 23.36 -28.26
CA GLN A 164 2.47 24.55 -28.47
C GLN A 164 1.51 24.79 -27.29
N ARG A 165 1.04 23.73 -26.61
CA ARG A 165 0.19 23.84 -25.40
C ARG A 165 0.85 24.65 -24.27
N PHE A 166 2.18 24.64 -24.19
CA PHE A 166 2.91 25.44 -23.21
C PHE A 166 3.19 26.86 -23.72
N ALA A 167 3.51 27.01 -25.01
CA ALA A 167 3.71 28.32 -25.63
C ALA A 167 2.43 29.17 -25.59
N ASP A 168 1.26 28.55 -25.75
CA ASP A 168 -0.05 29.20 -25.64
C ASP A 168 -0.32 29.71 -24.21
N GLN A 169 0.37 29.16 -23.21
CA GLN A 169 0.37 29.61 -21.81
C GLN A 169 1.48 30.63 -21.51
N GLY A 170 2.22 31.07 -22.53
CA GLY A 170 3.22 32.13 -22.42
C GLY A 170 4.65 31.67 -22.14
N VAL A 171 4.94 30.36 -22.19
CA VAL A 171 6.32 29.86 -22.06
C VAL A 171 7.11 30.13 -23.33
N ASN A 172 8.31 30.70 -23.17
CA ASN A 172 9.28 30.78 -24.25
C ASN A 172 9.98 29.42 -24.43
N LEU A 173 9.60 28.67 -25.47
CA LEU A 173 10.16 27.34 -25.74
C LEU A 173 11.65 27.35 -26.14
N SER A 174 12.23 28.52 -26.43
CA SER A 174 13.66 28.65 -26.71
C SER A 174 14.55 28.78 -25.46
N ASP A 175 13.94 28.89 -24.28
CA ASP A 175 14.64 29.22 -23.02
C ASP A 175 14.04 28.47 -21.82
N VAL A 176 13.76 27.18 -21.97
CA VAL A 176 13.14 26.38 -20.89
C VAL A 176 14.18 26.06 -19.81
N ASP A 177 13.90 26.47 -18.57
CA ASP A 177 14.80 26.27 -17.42
C ASP A 177 14.38 25.09 -16.53
N LYS A 178 13.08 24.79 -16.46
CA LYS A 178 12.54 23.75 -15.58
C LYS A 178 11.50 22.90 -16.29
N ILE A 179 11.56 21.60 -16.01
CA ILE A 179 10.54 20.61 -16.34
C ILE A 179 10.22 19.88 -15.04
N ALA A 180 8.94 19.74 -14.72
CA ALA A 180 8.46 18.92 -13.61
C ALA A 180 7.33 18.01 -14.09
N ILE A 181 7.37 16.77 -13.63
CA ILE A 181 6.29 15.79 -13.79
C ILE A 181 5.66 15.63 -12.41
N GLY A 182 4.35 15.81 -12.33
CA GLY A 182 3.62 15.83 -11.07
C GLY A 182 2.32 15.07 -11.12
N LEU A 183 1.82 14.70 -9.94
CA LEU A 183 0.52 14.07 -9.73
C LEU A 183 -0.31 14.94 -8.78
N GLY A 184 -1.61 15.02 -9.02
CA GLY A 184 -2.53 15.71 -8.13
C GLY A 184 -2.62 17.22 -8.36
N ALA A 185 -2.83 17.98 -7.29
CA ALA A 185 -2.98 19.43 -7.35
C ALA A 185 -1.71 20.12 -7.88
N THR A 186 -1.89 21.13 -8.73
CA THR A 186 -0.79 21.87 -9.36
C THR A 186 -0.31 23.01 -8.45
N GLY A 187 1.01 23.18 -8.33
CA GLY A 187 1.61 24.35 -7.67
C GLY A 187 1.80 24.29 -6.15
N ASP A 188 1.36 23.21 -5.48
CA ASP A 188 1.62 22.98 -4.06
C ASP A 188 2.07 21.54 -3.81
N ALA A 189 3.39 21.34 -3.70
CA ALA A 189 3.98 20.04 -3.41
C ALA A 189 3.68 19.53 -1.99
N ALA A 190 3.12 20.36 -1.11
CA ALA A 190 2.71 19.99 0.24
C ALA A 190 1.19 19.76 0.38
N ALA A 191 0.42 19.95 -0.70
CA ALA A 191 -1.00 19.63 -0.69
C ALA A 191 -1.21 18.13 -0.40
N PRO A 192 -2.20 17.76 0.43
CA PRO A 192 -2.56 16.37 0.63
C PRO A 192 -2.92 15.74 -0.73
N GLY A 193 -2.29 14.63 -1.06
CA GLY A 193 -2.54 13.88 -2.30
C GLY A 193 -2.51 12.37 -2.07
N GLY A 194 -2.80 11.62 -3.13
CA GLY A 194 -2.73 10.17 -3.16
C GLY A 194 -1.32 9.62 -2.98
N LEU A 195 -1.25 8.36 -2.55
CA LEU A 195 -0.03 7.57 -2.42
C LEU A 195 0.16 6.69 -3.66
N GLY A 196 1.41 6.41 -4.01
CA GLY A 196 1.74 5.57 -5.15
C GLY A 196 3.21 5.59 -5.53
N THR A 197 3.57 4.81 -6.54
CA THR A 197 4.87 4.82 -7.22
C THR A 197 4.63 4.96 -8.73
N VAL A 198 5.33 5.91 -9.36
CA VAL A 198 5.32 6.07 -10.82
C VAL A 198 6.74 5.94 -11.33
N PHE A 199 6.88 5.20 -12.44
CA PHE A 199 8.13 5.10 -13.19
C PHE A 199 8.02 5.99 -14.42
N VAL A 200 9.07 6.77 -14.67
CA VAL A 200 9.19 7.62 -15.85
C VAL A 200 10.50 7.25 -16.52
N ASP A 201 10.44 7.01 -17.82
CA ASP A 201 11.61 6.73 -18.64
C ASP A 201 11.52 7.47 -19.98
N ASP A 202 12.62 7.52 -20.72
CA ASP A 202 12.70 8.04 -22.10
C ASP A 202 12.11 9.44 -22.31
N VAL A 203 12.42 10.38 -21.41
CA VAL A 203 12.07 11.80 -21.57
C VAL A 203 12.88 12.39 -22.73
N THR A 204 12.23 12.57 -23.88
CA THR A 204 12.85 13.00 -25.13
C THR A 204 12.11 14.14 -25.81
N LEU A 205 12.85 14.97 -26.55
CA LEU A 205 12.29 15.96 -27.47
C LEU A 205 12.29 15.38 -28.88
N THR A 206 11.11 15.19 -29.46
CA THR A 206 10.94 14.61 -30.79
C THR A 206 10.20 15.55 -31.73
N LYS A 207 10.46 15.41 -33.03
CA LYS A 207 9.70 16.14 -34.06
C LYS A 207 8.46 15.32 -34.40
N LEU A 208 7.28 15.91 -34.27
CA LEU A 208 6.04 15.30 -34.73
C LEU A 208 6.10 15.11 -36.26
N GLY A 209 6.23 13.86 -36.72
CA GLY A 209 6.06 13.47 -38.12
C GLY A 209 7.27 13.61 -39.04
N GLY A 210 8.41 12.99 -38.72
CA GLY A 210 9.51 12.83 -39.68
C GLY A 210 10.04 11.38 -39.72
N GLN A 211 9.68 10.63 -40.77
CA GLN A 211 10.60 9.64 -41.34
C GLN A 211 11.71 10.35 -42.10
#